data_AF-A0A2K3J7W3-F1
#
_entry.id   AF-A0A2K3J7W3-F1
#
_cell.length_a   1.000
_cell.length_b   1.000
_cell.length_c   1.000
_cell.angle_alpha   90.00
_cell.angle_beta   90.00
_cell.angle_gamma   90.00
#
_symmetry.space_group_name_H-M   'P 1'
#
loop_
_entity.id
_entity.type
_entity.pdbx_description
1 polymer ?
#
loop_
_entity_poly.entity_id
_entity_poly.type
_entity_poly.pdbx_seq_one_letter_code
_entity_poly.pdbx_strand_id
1 'polypeptide(L)'
;MIFDLKAGFTFSNDLSKIKKELESFISNFNKKITTKDKTVKIQNIKIEKNNLFFSILSDGIFRPHNVLLQMKNEISKEFGKSYHLGVREIKIEGYNISFDLEKKPLKDIKIPFAEVKFKEKTATLILKDIDEEFLQHNYIDRMINRVNEKVENQYYEGKTEFWKPIWESGEKKPVWNKDPTEEMTKLGWLQQGPTKGKWFYRAQATAIMKTMEKIAIDEVLKPLGFEEIIESHIVPFDIWLKTGHLEGMPGEIYYVAEPASRDTQKWEHFIDLTKITKEIQIDELKKNLSTPTAGICYAQCPLIYWSFKGKTISEESLPVLIYDKTAISSRYESGGRHGIERVDEFHRIEPVYIGTREQLLKLRDKMLERYRIVFNKIFDLEWRMAWVTPWYMQQAGKISDESNQDTGTIDFEAYMPYRGDRKKSEWLEFQNLSILGDKYIKAFNIKAQKSTLWSGCSGIGLERWTTAFLSQKGLDPKKWPEGFKKYLHTLPKGIDFL
;
A
#
# COMPACT_ATOMS: atom_id res chain seq x y z
N MET A 1 7.81 29.60 3.24
CA MET A 1 8.15 28.92 1.96
C MET A 1 8.13 29.99 0.89
N ILE A 2 9.15 30.04 0.06
CA ILE A 2 9.31 31.06 -0.98
C ILE A 2 9.12 30.40 -2.33
N PHE A 3 8.22 30.95 -3.14
CA PHE A 3 7.93 30.52 -4.49
C PHE A 3 8.26 31.67 -5.45
N ASP A 4 9.04 31.38 -6.47
CA ASP A 4 9.38 32.32 -7.55
C ASP A 4 9.03 31.67 -8.90
N LEU A 5 7.90 32.08 -9.46
CA LEU A 5 7.39 31.59 -10.73
C LEU A 5 7.62 32.65 -11.82
N LYS A 6 8.42 32.31 -12.82
CA LYS A 6 8.61 33.12 -14.03
C LYS A 6 7.75 32.56 -15.14
N ALA A 7 6.81 33.37 -15.61
CA ALA A 7 5.81 32.95 -16.57
C ALA A 7 5.57 34.02 -17.64
N GLY A 8 5.00 33.60 -18.75
CA GLY A 8 4.50 34.48 -19.79
C GLY A 8 3.19 34.00 -20.38
N PHE A 9 2.39 34.95 -20.88
CA PHE A 9 1.20 34.69 -21.67
C PHE A 9 1.44 35.08 -23.11
N THR A 10 1.16 34.15 -24.03
CA THR A 10 1.10 34.42 -25.46
C THR A 10 -0.35 34.70 -25.84
N PHE A 11 -0.60 35.85 -26.47
CA PHE A 11 -1.94 36.30 -26.85
C PHE A 11 -2.27 36.06 -28.31
N SER A 12 -3.56 36.09 -28.64
CA SER A 12 -4.06 35.90 -30.00
C SER A 12 -3.70 37.02 -30.96
N ASN A 13 -3.51 38.24 -30.46
CA ASN A 13 -3.27 39.46 -31.21
C ASN A 13 -2.14 40.30 -30.59
N ASP A 14 -1.63 41.28 -31.33
CA ASP A 14 -0.62 42.24 -30.85
C ASP A 14 -1.17 43.14 -29.73
N LEU A 15 -0.41 43.27 -28.64
CA LEU A 15 -0.78 44.02 -27.44
C LEU A 15 -0.44 45.52 -27.53
N SER A 16 0.26 45.96 -28.57
CA SER A 16 0.79 47.33 -28.70
C SER A 16 -0.29 48.41 -28.55
N LYS A 17 -1.51 48.15 -29.05
CA LYS A 17 -2.64 49.09 -28.99
C LYS A 17 -3.35 49.14 -27.64
N ILE A 18 -3.15 48.13 -26.78
CA ILE A 18 -3.85 47.95 -25.50
C ILE A 18 -2.88 47.87 -24.31
N LYS A 19 -1.62 48.28 -24.53
CA LYS A 19 -0.53 48.12 -23.58
C LYS A 19 -0.82 48.85 -22.26
N LYS A 20 -1.35 50.08 -22.33
CA LYS A 20 -1.63 50.90 -21.14
C LYS A 20 -2.77 50.31 -20.31
N GLU A 21 -3.81 49.81 -20.98
CA GLU A 21 -4.96 49.16 -20.39
C GLU A 21 -4.54 47.87 -19.69
N LEU A 22 -3.70 47.06 -20.34
CA LEU A 22 -3.17 45.82 -19.76
C LEU A 22 -2.25 46.08 -18.57
N GLU A 23 -1.36 47.09 -18.65
CA GLU A 23 -0.52 47.51 -17.51
C GLU A 23 -1.37 47.98 -16.32
N SER A 24 -2.43 48.75 -16.58
CA SER A 24 -3.38 49.19 -15.56
C SER A 24 -4.13 48.02 -14.92
N PHE A 25 -4.60 47.08 -15.74
CA PHE A 25 -5.23 45.84 -15.27
C PHE A 25 -4.29 45.05 -14.37
N ILE A 26 -3.03 44.81 -14.79
CA ILE A 26 -2.08 44.03 -14.00
C ILE A 26 -1.75 44.75 -12.69
N SER A 27 -1.60 46.07 -12.71
CA SER A 27 -1.41 46.86 -11.48
C SER A 27 -2.60 46.71 -10.52
N ASN A 28 -3.83 46.78 -11.02
CA ASN A 28 -5.04 46.61 -10.21
C ASN A 28 -5.19 45.17 -9.69
N PHE A 29 -4.89 44.17 -10.53
CA PHE A 29 -4.87 42.76 -10.16
C PHE A 29 -3.81 42.49 -9.10
N ASN A 30 -2.60 43.03 -9.26
CA ASN A 30 -1.51 42.92 -8.27
C ASN A 30 -1.93 43.54 -6.93
N LYS A 31 -2.51 44.76 -6.94
CA LYS A 31 -3.07 45.39 -5.73
C LYS A 31 -4.13 44.50 -5.07
N LYS A 32 -5.09 43.98 -5.86
CA LYS A 32 -6.16 43.09 -5.38
C LYS A 32 -5.60 41.82 -4.73
N ILE A 33 -4.57 41.21 -5.31
CA ILE A 33 -3.89 40.03 -4.76
C ILE A 33 -3.11 40.40 -3.49
N THR A 34 -2.30 41.46 -3.51
CA THR A 34 -1.53 41.92 -2.35
C THR A 34 -2.41 42.38 -1.18
N THR A 35 -3.62 42.88 -1.44
CA THR A 35 -4.61 43.18 -0.39
C THR A 35 -5.16 41.90 0.24
N LYS A 36 -5.34 40.82 -0.53
CA LYS A 36 -5.74 39.52 0.00
C LYS A 36 -4.60 38.85 0.78
N ASP A 37 -3.39 38.93 0.26
CA ASP A 37 -2.19 38.40 0.89
C ASP A 37 -0.96 39.24 0.53
N LYS A 38 -0.39 39.92 1.55
CA LYS A 38 0.78 40.79 1.39
C LYS A 38 2.04 40.04 0.99
N THR A 39 2.06 38.71 1.12
CA THR A 39 3.21 37.86 0.78
C THR A 39 3.31 37.56 -0.71
N VAL A 40 2.27 37.87 -1.49
CA VAL A 40 2.22 37.62 -2.94
C VAL A 40 2.40 38.92 -3.71
N LYS A 41 3.30 38.89 -4.70
CA LYS A 41 3.59 40.04 -5.55
C LYS A 41 3.92 39.63 -6.98
N ILE A 42 3.26 40.28 -7.93
CA ILE A 42 3.61 40.22 -9.36
C ILE A 42 4.62 41.33 -9.65
N GLN A 43 5.70 40.99 -10.36
CA GLN A 43 6.79 41.91 -10.69
C GLN A 43 7.42 41.56 -12.05
N ASN A 44 8.43 42.34 -12.47
CA ASN A 44 9.17 42.14 -13.72
C ASN A 44 8.26 42.06 -14.96
N ILE A 45 7.22 42.87 -14.99
CA ILE A 45 6.22 42.88 -16.06
C ILE A 45 6.85 43.46 -17.34
N LYS A 46 6.80 42.70 -18.43
CA LYS A 46 7.34 43.09 -19.74
C LYS A 46 6.35 42.68 -20.84
N ILE A 47 5.95 43.63 -21.67
CA ILE A 47 5.06 43.38 -22.82
C ILE A 47 5.86 43.53 -24.11
N GLU A 48 5.87 42.48 -24.93
CA GLU A 48 6.57 42.44 -26.21
C GLU A 48 5.68 41.84 -27.30
N LYS A 49 5.27 42.64 -28.28
CA LYS A 49 4.34 42.24 -29.36
C LYS A 49 3.07 41.59 -28.79
N ASN A 50 2.93 40.27 -28.92
CA ASN A 50 1.82 39.48 -28.43
C ASN A 50 2.11 38.72 -27.13
N ASN A 51 3.24 39.00 -26.45
CA ASN A 51 3.67 38.31 -25.24
C ASN A 51 3.67 39.24 -24.03
N LEU A 52 3.28 38.69 -22.89
CA LEU A 52 3.37 39.32 -21.57
C LEU A 52 4.23 38.43 -20.69
N PHE A 53 5.39 38.88 -20.26
CA PHE A 53 6.28 38.19 -19.32
C PHE A 53 6.21 38.84 -17.94
N PHE A 54 6.28 38.03 -16.89
CA PHE A 54 6.24 38.49 -15.50
C PHE A 54 6.78 37.43 -14.54
N SER A 55 7.04 37.84 -13.31
CA SER A 55 7.38 36.93 -12.21
C SER A 55 6.34 37.08 -11.10
N ILE A 56 5.86 35.97 -10.55
CA ILE A 56 5.01 35.93 -9.38
C ILE A 56 5.84 35.39 -8.22
N LEU A 57 6.12 36.25 -7.25
CA LEU A 57 6.72 35.87 -5.98
C LEU A 57 5.64 35.60 -4.94
N SER A 58 5.81 34.57 -4.15
CA SER A 58 5.04 34.35 -2.93
C SER A 58 5.92 33.87 -1.79
N ASP A 59 5.84 34.52 -0.64
CA ASP A 59 6.49 34.08 0.61
C ASP A 59 5.43 33.66 1.64
N GLY A 60 4.76 32.54 1.39
CA GLY A 60 3.63 32.14 2.21
C GLY A 60 2.94 30.87 1.75
N ILE A 61 1.64 30.80 2.02
CA ILE A 61 0.80 29.62 1.73
C ILE A 61 0.27 29.68 0.30
N PHE A 62 0.06 30.89 -0.25
CA PHE A 62 -0.46 31.06 -1.60
C PHE A 62 0.52 30.54 -2.65
N ARG A 63 -0.01 29.76 -3.60
CA ARG A 63 0.81 29.21 -4.67
C ARG A 63 0.78 30.14 -5.90
N PRO A 64 1.94 30.59 -6.41
CA PRO A 64 2.00 31.43 -7.60
C PRO A 64 1.27 30.89 -8.83
N HIS A 65 1.24 29.58 -9.03
CA HIS A 65 0.52 28.96 -10.14
C HIS A 65 -1.00 29.15 -10.06
N ASN A 66 -1.58 29.23 -8.86
CA ASN A 66 -3.00 29.56 -8.70
C ASN A 66 -3.29 31.02 -9.10
N VAL A 67 -2.37 31.93 -8.76
CA VAL A 67 -2.46 33.35 -9.13
C VAL A 67 -2.33 33.51 -10.65
N LEU A 68 -1.43 32.74 -11.27
CA LEU A 68 -1.26 32.68 -12.73
C LEU A 68 -2.55 32.26 -13.43
N LEU A 69 -3.16 31.15 -13.00
CA LEU A 69 -4.42 30.65 -13.59
C LEU A 69 -5.59 31.62 -13.33
N GLN A 70 -5.65 32.25 -12.16
CA GLN A 70 -6.64 33.29 -11.88
C GLN A 70 -6.47 34.50 -12.80
N MET A 71 -5.23 34.96 -13.01
CA MET A 71 -4.92 36.08 -13.89
C MET A 71 -5.34 35.78 -15.34
N LYS A 72 -5.04 34.59 -15.86
CA LYS A 72 -5.49 34.13 -17.18
C LYS A 72 -7.02 34.21 -17.32
N ASN A 73 -7.75 33.75 -16.30
CA ASN A 73 -9.21 33.78 -16.28
C ASN A 73 -9.79 35.19 -16.24
N GLU A 74 -9.21 36.10 -15.45
CA GLU A 74 -9.67 37.50 -15.37
C GLU A 74 -9.37 38.27 -16.67
N ILE A 75 -8.19 38.09 -17.26
CA ILE A 75 -7.83 38.68 -18.55
C ILE A 75 -8.80 38.21 -19.65
N SER A 76 -9.09 36.90 -19.71
CA SER A 76 -10.00 36.35 -20.71
C SER A 76 -11.42 36.91 -20.59
N LYS A 77 -11.87 37.23 -19.37
CA LYS A 77 -13.20 37.83 -19.13
C LYS A 77 -13.26 39.31 -19.52
N GLU A 78 -12.25 40.09 -19.15
CA GLU A 78 -12.23 41.55 -19.33
C GLU A 78 -11.81 41.94 -20.75
N PHE A 79 -10.72 41.38 -21.25
CA PHE A 79 -10.15 41.72 -22.55
C PHE A 79 -10.70 40.85 -23.69
N GLY A 80 -11.23 39.66 -23.39
CA GLY A 80 -11.91 38.83 -24.39
C GLY A 80 -13.19 39.48 -24.93
N LYS A 81 -13.97 40.16 -24.06
CA LYS A 81 -15.19 40.87 -24.47
C LYS A 81 -14.90 42.21 -25.14
N SER A 82 -14.02 43.01 -24.55
CA SER A 82 -13.79 44.40 -24.97
C SER A 82 -12.80 44.53 -26.13
N TYR A 83 -11.87 43.59 -26.29
CA TYR A 83 -10.76 43.68 -27.23
C TYR A 83 -10.55 42.42 -28.08
N HIS A 84 -11.45 41.43 -27.98
CA HIS A 84 -11.32 40.12 -28.65
C HIS A 84 -9.93 39.47 -28.45
N LEU A 85 -9.38 39.65 -27.24
CA LEU A 85 -8.04 39.22 -26.88
C LEU A 85 -8.11 37.95 -26.02
N GLY A 86 -7.49 36.87 -26.48
CA GLY A 86 -7.41 35.60 -25.74
C GLY A 86 -5.97 35.20 -25.43
N VAL A 87 -5.74 34.59 -24.26
CA VAL A 87 -4.48 33.91 -23.92
C VAL A 87 -4.47 32.55 -24.63
N ARG A 88 -3.56 32.36 -25.59
CA ARG A 88 -3.40 31.12 -26.35
C ARG A 88 -2.50 30.11 -25.65
N GLU A 89 -1.49 30.58 -24.95
CA GLU A 89 -0.46 29.74 -24.33
C GLU A 89 0.02 30.36 -23.03
N ILE A 90 0.34 29.51 -22.05
CA ILE A 90 1.10 29.87 -20.86
C ILE A 90 2.49 29.27 -21.01
N LYS A 91 3.51 30.12 -21.03
CA LYS A 91 4.91 29.70 -21.03
C LYS A 91 5.47 29.81 -19.62
N ILE A 92 6.04 28.73 -19.07
CA ILE A 92 6.74 28.78 -17.78
C ILE A 92 8.24 28.75 -18.04
N GLU A 93 8.91 29.87 -17.77
CA GLU A 93 10.36 30.00 -17.99
C GLU A 93 11.18 29.39 -16.86
N GLY A 94 10.59 29.31 -15.66
CA GLY A 94 11.20 28.64 -14.54
C GLY A 94 10.35 28.78 -13.28
N TYR A 95 10.43 27.79 -12.42
CA TYR A 95 9.76 27.81 -11.13
C TYR A 95 10.73 27.35 -10.05
N ASN A 96 11.15 28.30 -9.20
CA ASN A 96 12.01 28.04 -8.05
C ASN A 96 11.17 27.99 -6.78
N ILE A 97 11.37 26.98 -5.95
CA ILE A 97 10.59 26.77 -4.73
C ILE A 97 11.55 26.46 -3.59
N SER A 98 11.65 27.37 -2.63
CA SER A 98 12.49 27.22 -1.44
C SER A 98 11.65 26.98 -0.20
N PHE A 99 11.99 25.95 0.57
CA PHE A 99 11.30 25.59 1.81
C PHE A 99 12.27 25.00 2.82
N ASP A 100 11.90 25.12 4.09
CA ASP A 100 12.69 24.63 5.20
C ASP A 100 12.39 23.15 5.47
N LEU A 101 13.43 22.42 5.80
CA LEU A 101 13.44 21.03 6.20
C LEU A 101 13.59 20.94 7.72
N GLU A 102 12.96 19.97 8.36
CA GLU A 102 13.15 19.74 9.79
C GLU A 102 14.59 19.32 10.12
N LYS A 103 15.17 18.48 9.25
CA LYS A 103 16.53 17.94 9.36
C LYS A 103 17.38 18.35 8.16
N LYS A 104 18.69 18.47 8.38
CA LYS A 104 19.66 18.76 7.32
C LYS A 104 19.78 17.55 6.39
N PRO A 105 19.84 17.65 5.06
CA PRO A 105 20.13 16.50 4.22
C PRO A 105 21.56 15.98 4.50
N LEU A 106 21.69 14.67 4.67
CA LEU A 106 22.97 13.96 4.80
C LEU A 106 23.56 13.62 3.42
N LYS A 107 22.71 13.43 2.41
CA LYS A 107 23.09 13.07 1.03
C LYS A 107 22.20 13.82 0.04
N ASP A 108 22.72 14.02 -1.17
CA ASP A 108 21.94 14.55 -2.29
C ASP A 108 20.77 13.63 -2.64
N ILE A 109 19.66 14.23 -3.12
CA ILE A 109 18.48 13.49 -3.56
C ILE A 109 18.11 13.90 -4.99
N LYS A 110 17.49 12.97 -5.70
CA LYS A 110 16.88 13.22 -7.01
C LYS A 110 15.37 13.14 -6.92
N ILE A 111 14.69 14.08 -7.57
CA ILE A 111 13.23 14.13 -7.73
C ILE A 111 12.93 14.29 -9.22
N PRO A 112 11.97 13.54 -9.80
CA PRO A 112 11.53 13.80 -11.16
C PRO A 112 11.06 15.24 -11.35
N PHE A 113 11.22 15.80 -12.56
CA PHE A 113 10.76 17.15 -12.95
C PHE A 113 11.46 18.35 -12.28
N ALA A 114 12.39 18.13 -11.34
CA ALA A 114 13.08 19.21 -10.64
C ALA A 114 14.54 18.87 -10.31
N GLU A 115 15.42 19.87 -10.43
CA GLU A 115 16.71 19.84 -9.76
C GLU A 115 16.51 20.25 -8.29
N VAL A 116 17.16 19.56 -7.36
CA VAL A 116 17.09 19.87 -5.93
C VAL A 116 18.44 20.40 -5.47
N LYS A 117 18.44 21.60 -4.87
CA LYS A 117 19.63 22.19 -4.23
C LYS A 117 19.39 22.33 -2.74
N PHE A 118 20.44 22.13 -1.96
CA PHE A 118 20.37 22.28 -0.52
C PHE A 118 21.34 23.35 -0.03
N LYS A 119 20.87 24.14 0.93
CA LYS A 119 21.70 25.04 1.72
C LYS A 119 21.30 24.87 3.19
N GLU A 120 22.14 24.16 3.94
CA GLU A 120 21.84 23.76 5.33
C GLU A 120 20.49 23.05 5.44
N LYS A 121 19.49 23.66 6.07
CA LYS A 121 18.13 23.11 6.22
C LYS A 121 17.15 23.65 5.17
N THR A 122 17.59 24.43 4.20
CA THR A 122 16.72 24.94 3.14
C THR A 122 16.92 24.10 1.87
N ALA A 123 15.82 23.57 1.33
CA ALA A 123 15.76 22.93 0.03
C ALA A 123 15.23 23.93 -1.01
N THR A 124 15.80 23.93 -2.21
CA THR A 124 15.30 24.67 -3.37
C THR A 124 15.05 23.70 -4.51
N LEU A 125 13.79 23.57 -4.93
CA LEU A 125 13.39 22.89 -6.17
C LEU A 125 13.48 23.88 -7.33
N ILE A 126 14.13 23.47 -8.42
CA ILE A 126 14.26 24.25 -9.64
C ILE A 126 13.59 23.45 -10.76
N LEU A 127 12.43 23.91 -11.20
CA LEU A 127 11.68 23.30 -12.30
C LEU A 127 11.91 24.09 -13.59
N LYS A 128 12.15 23.36 -14.67
CA LYS A 128 12.31 23.87 -16.03
C LYS A 128 11.35 23.12 -16.96
N ASP A 129 10.91 23.80 -18.02
CA ASP A 129 10.10 23.21 -19.09
C ASP A 129 8.80 22.54 -18.59
N ILE A 130 8.12 23.18 -17.64
CA ILE A 130 6.80 22.76 -17.17
C ILE A 130 5.69 23.47 -17.95
N ASP A 131 4.59 22.77 -18.20
CA ASP A 131 3.45 23.28 -18.95
C ASP A 131 2.28 23.68 -18.01
N GLU A 132 1.19 24.17 -18.61
CA GLU A 132 -0.02 24.52 -17.87
C GLU A 132 -0.65 23.30 -17.18
N GLU A 133 -0.64 22.13 -17.81
CA GLU A 133 -1.21 20.89 -17.26
C GLU A 133 -0.49 20.48 -15.98
N PHE A 134 0.84 20.58 -15.94
CA PHE A 134 1.65 20.32 -14.75
C PHE A 134 1.24 21.19 -13.56
N LEU A 135 0.91 22.46 -13.80
CA LEU A 135 0.50 23.42 -12.77
C LEU A 135 -0.92 23.19 -12.25
N GLN A 136 -1.80 22.60 -13.07
CA GLN A 136 -3.17 22.25 -12.66
C GLN A 136 -3.20 21.01 -11.76
N HIS A 137 -2.21 20.14 -11.88
CA HIS A 137 -2.03 19.00 -11.01
C HIS A 137 -1.34 19.40 -9.70
N ASN A 138 -1.66 18.68 -8.62
CA ASN A 138 -1.01 18.87 -7.33
C ASN A 138 0.42 18.26 -7.29
N TYR A 139 1.21 18.39 -8.35
CA TYR A 139 2.57 17.83 -8.43
C TYR A 139 3.54 18.58 -7.52
N ILE A 140 3.42 19.90 -7.44
CA ILE A 140 4.33 20.75 -6.67
C ILE A 140 4.34 20.36 -5.19
N ASP A 141 3.18 20.32 -4.55
CA ASP A 141 3.12 19.96 -3.12
C ASP A 141 3.53 18.49 -2.91
N ARG A 142 3.24 17.59 -3.86
CA ARG A 142 3.73 16.19 -3.81
C ARG A 142 5.25 16.09 -3.90
N MET A 143 5.90 16.90 -4.73
CA MET A 143 7.36 16.93 -4.81
C MET A 143 7.99 17.48 -3.53
N ILE A 144 7.43 18.56 -2.95
CA ILE A 144 7.87 19.11 -1.65
C ILE A 144 7.79 18.02 -0.57
N ASN A 145 6.65 17.34 -0.47
CA ASN A 145 6.47 16.25 0.49
C ASN A 145 7.46 15.10 0.25
N ARG A 146 7.73 14.75 -1.01
CA ARG A 146 8.69 13.70 -1.35
C ARG A 146 10.13 14.08 -0.99
N VAL A 147 10.50 15.36 -1.08
CA VAL A 147 11.80 15.86 -0.62
C VAL A 147 11.90 15.70 0.90
N ASN A 148 10.90 16.16 1.66
CA ASN A 148 10.86 16.02 3.12
C ASN A 148 11.02 14.55 3.53
N GLU A 149 10.21 13.67 2.97
CA GLU A 149 10.24 12.23 3.25
C GLU A 149 11.62 11.62 2.93
N LYS A 150 12.21 11.95 1.78
CA LYS A 150 13.55 11.45 1.42
C LYS A 150 14.64 11.94 2.37
N VAL A 151 14.55 13.18 2.87
CA VAL A 151 15.51 13.73 3.82
C VAL A 151 15.34 13.08 5.19
N GLU A 152 14.10 12.93 5.67
CA GLU A 152 13.80 12.24 6.92
C GLU A 152 14.33 10.81 6.92
N ASN A 153 14.10 10.07 5.83
CA ASN A 153 14.56 8.69 5.66
C ASN A 153 16.09 8.53 5.68
N GLN A 154 16.87 9.58 5.41
CA GLN A 154 18.34 9.51 5.53
C GLN A 154 18.82 9.37 6.98
N TYR A 155 18.01 9.83 7.94
CA TYR A 155 18.28 9.70 9.37
C TYR A 155 17.73 8.41 9.97
N TYR A 156 17.01 7.65 9.16
CA TYR A 156 16.48 6.38 9.60
C TYR A 156 17.57 5.32 9.46
N GLU A 157 18.26 5.03 10.56
CA GLU A 157 19.33 4.01 10.62
C GLU A 157 18.78 2.58 10.68
N GLY A 158 17.51 2.35 10.28
CA GLY A 158 16.88 1.05 10.38
C GLY A 158 16.78 0.54 11.82
N LYS A 159 16.53 1.45 12.78
CA LYS A 159 16.29 1.05 14.17
C LYS A 159 15.23 -0.05 14.19
N THR A 160 15.51 -1.09 14.97
CA THR A 160 14.67 -2.28 15.22
C THR A 160 13.19 -1.95 15.07
N GLU A 161 12.48 -2.72 14.24
CA GLU A 161 11.02 -2.62 14.06
C GLU A 161 10.37 -2.25 15.39
N PHE A 162 9.54 -1.20 15.40
CA PHE A 162 8.84 -0.81 16.61
C PHE A 162 8.15 -2.05 17.16
N TRP A 163 8.53 -2.47 18.37
CA TRP A 163 8.06 -3.70 18.98
C TRP A 163 7.85 -3.45 20.46
N LYS A 164 6.60 -3.47 20.90
CA LYS A 164 6.23 -3.25 22.29
C LYS A 164 5.40 -4.41 22.82
N PRO A 165 5.91 -5.20 23.79
CA PRO A 165 5.20 -6.37 24.29
C PRO A 165 3.87 -5.98 24.94
N ILE A 166 2.83 -6.77 24.69
CA ILE A 166 1.48 -6.61 25.26
C ILE A 166 1.20 -7.71 26.27
N TRP A 167 1.52 -8.95 25.90
CA TRP A 167 1.18 -10.16 26.66
C TRP A 167 2.00 -11.35 26.16
N GLU A 168 2.31 -12.28 27.04
CA GLU A 168 2.96 -13.55 26.70
C GLU A 168 2.27 -14.72 27.42
N SER A 169 2.23 -15.88 26.76
CA SER A 169 1.85 -17.13 27.41
C SER A 169 2.97 -17.60 28.33
N GLY A 170 2.64 -18.38 29.36
CA GLY A 170 3.67 -19.10 30.12
C GLY A 170 4.47 -20.07 29.23
N GLU A 171 5.74 -20.28 29.56
CA GLU A 171 6.61 -21.21 28.84
C GLU A 171 6.02 -22.63 28.83
N LYS A 172 6.10 -23.32 27.69
CA LYS A 172 5.62 -24.69 27.53
C LYS A 172 6.74 -25.59 27.05
N LYS A 173 6.79 -26.82 27.58
CA LYS A 173 7.78 -27.79 27.10
C LYS A 173 7.39 -28.22 25.67
N PRO A 174 8.25 -28.00 24.66
CA PRO A 174 7.94 -28.44 23.30
C PRO A 174 7.96 -29.97 23.23
N VAL A 175 7.10 -30.54 22.38
CA VAL A 175 7.00 -32.01 22.18
C VAL A 175 8.21 -32.54 21.40
N TRP A 176 8.84 -31.67 20.60
CA TRP A 176 9.99 -31.97 19.75
C TRP A 176 10.72 -30.67 19.32
N ASN A 177 11.81 -30.80 18.58
CA ASN A 177 12.66 -29.68 18.13
C ASN A 177 13.08 -29.79 16.65
N LYS A 178 12.30 -30.50 15.82
CA LYS A 178 12.58 -30.64 14.39
C LYS A 178 11.84 -29.60 13.56
N ASP A 179 12.37 -29.28 12.38
CA ASP A 179 11.69 -28.42 11.41
C ASP A 179 10.46 -29.17 10.82
N PRO A 180 9.23 -28.66 11.02
CA PRO A 180 8.04 -29.32 10.49
C PRO A 180 8.04 -29.40 8.95
N THR A 181 8.62 -28.44 8.23
CA THR A 181 8.66 -28.45 6.76
C THR A 181 9.56 -29.57 6.25
N GLU A 182 10.76 -29.72 6.82
CA GLU A 182 11.68 -30.79 6.45
C GLU A 182 11.08 -32.16 6.74
N GLU A 183 10.48 -32.35 7.92
CA GLU A 183 9.92 -33.64 8.31
C GLU A 183 8.68 -33.98 7.47
N MET A 184 7.83 -33.01 7.16
CA MET A 184 6.72 -33.21 6.22
C MET A 184 7.20 -33.54 4.81
N THR A 185 8.31 -32.97 4.36
CA THR A 185 8.92 -33.29 3.05
C THR A 185 9.46 -34.72 3.04
N LYS A 186 10.17 -35.16 4.10
CA LYS A 186 10.66 -36.53 4.25
C LYS A 186 9.54 -37.57 4.25
N LEU A 187 8.38 -37.22 4.82
CA LEU A 187 7.18 -38.06 4.82
C LEU A 187 6.34 -37.94 3.54
N GLY A 188 6.78 -37.12 2.58
CA GLY A 188 6.07 -36.89 1.31
C GLY A 188 4.77 -36.09 1.46
N TRP A 189 4.52 -35.43 2.59
CA TRP A 189 3.32 -34.60 2.80
C TRP A 189 3.42 -33.26 2.06
N LEU A 190 4.65 -32.78 1.87
CA LEU A 190 4.98 -31.59 1.10
C LEU A 190 5.92 -31.97 -0.04
N GLN A 191 5.76 -31.26 -1.15
CA GLN A 191 6.70 -31.26 -2.27
C GLN A 191 6.99 -29.81 -2.63
N GLN A 192 8.26 -29.45 -2.76
CA GLN A 192 8.62 -28.12 -3.23
C GLN A 192 8.09 -27.94 -4.66
N GLY A 193 7.39 -26.84 -4.91
CA GLY A 193 6.85 -26.50 -6.21
C GLY A 193 7.95 -26.17 -7.23
N PRO A 194 7.60 -26.12 -8.53
CA PRO A 194 8.59 -25.93 -9.60
C PRO A 194 9.26 -24.54 -9.59
N THR A 195 8.69 -23.57 -8.87
CA THR A 195 9.30 -22.25 -8.67
C THR A 195 9.57 -22.00 -7.19
N LYS A 196 10.65 -21.26 -6.90
CA LYS A 196 11.07 -20.93 -5.53
C LYS A 196 9.91 -20.35 -4.70
N GLY A 197 9.80 -20.78 -3.44
CA GLY A 197 8.81 -20.26 -2.49
C GLY A 197 7.39 -20.79 -2.68
N LYS A 198 7.16 -21.82 -3.50
CA LYS A 198 5.85 -22.47 -3.65
C LYS A 198 5.91 -23.91 -3.18
N TRP A 199 4.80 -24.42 -2.67
CA TRP A 199 4.70 -25.77 -2.12
C TRP A 199 3.45 -26.47 -2.64
N PHE A 200 3.58 -27.75 -2.92
CA PHE A 200 2.47 -28.65 -3.16
C PHE A 200 2.16 -29.41 -1.87
N TYR A 201 0.92 -29.27 -1.40
CA TYR A 201 0.43 -29.89 -0.17
C TYR A 201 -0.31 -31.18 -0.51
N ARG A 202 0.17 -32.33 -0.04
CA ARG A 202 -0.57 -33.59 -0.15
C ARG A 202 -1.68 -33.68 0.89
N ALA A 203 -2.43 -34.78 0.87
CA ALA A 203 -3.62 -34.97 1.68
C ALA A 203 -3.41 -34.70 3.18
N GLN A 204 -2.29 -35.13 3.76
CA GLN A 204 -2.01 -34.97 5.19
C GLN A 204 -1.80 -33.50 5.57
N ALA A 205 -0.92 -32.79 4.87
CA ALA A 205 -0.68 -31.37 5.11
C ALA A 205 -1.92 -30.53 4.80
N THR A 206 -2.64 -30.89 3.72
CA THR A 206 -3.91 -30.25 3.35
C THR A 206 -4.97 -30.42 4.43
N ALA A 207 -5.11 -31.62 5.01
CA ALA A 207 -6.06 -31.86 6.11
C ALA A 207 -5.76 -30.96 7.31
N ILE A 208 -4.48 -30.81 7.67
CA ILE A 208 -4.06 -29.92 8.76
C ILE A 208 -4.40 -28.46 8.44
N MET A 209 -4.04 -27.96 7.25
CA MET A 209 -4.35 -26.58 6.84
C MET A 209 -5.86 -26.32 6.78
N LYS A 210 -6.65 -27.27 6.28
CA LYS A 210 -8.12 -27.14 6.25
C LYS A 210 -8.74 -27.21 7.64
N THR A 211 -8.12 -27.93 8.58
CA THR A 211 -8.49 -27.87 9.98
C THR A 211 -8.15 -26.50 10.60
N MET A 212 -7.01 -25.89 10.27
CA MET A 212 -6.69 -24.51 10.68
C MET A 212 -7.76 -23.54 10.17
N GLU A 213 -8.14 -23.66 8.89
CA GLU A 213 -9.19 -22.85 8.28
C GLU A 213 -10.53 -23.00 9.03
N LYS A 214 -10.95 -24.25 9.27
CA LYS A 214 -12.18 -24.55 10.01
C LYS A 214 -12.17 -23.94 11.42
N ILE A 215 -11.07 -24.06 12.15
CA ILE A 215 -10.93 -23.52 13.51
C ILE A 215 -10.98 -22.00 13.49
N ALA A 216 -10.28 -21.34 12.56
CA ALA A 216 -10.35 -19.89 12.41
C ALA A 216 -11.79 -19.40 12.20
N ILE A 217 -12.52 -20.05 11.30
CA ILE A 217 -13.92 -19.69 11.00
C ILE A 217 -14.84 -19.97 12.19
N ASP A 218 -14.82 -21.20 12.71
CA ASP A 218 -15.77 -21.65 13.74
C ASP A 218 -15.49 -21.01 15.11
N GLU A 219 -14.22 -20.75 15.44
CA GLU A 219 -13.82 -20.29 16.76
C GLU A 219 -13.41 -18.82 16.82
N VAL A 220 -13.25 -18.13 15.69
CA VAL A 220 -12.96 -16.69 15.68
C VAL A 220 -14.05 -15.90 14.98
N LEU A 221 -14.39 -16.27 13.74
CA LEU A 221 -15.20 -15.41 12.87
C LEU A 221 -16.71 -15.56 13.09
N LYS A 222 -17.24 -16.80 13.02
CA LYS A 222 -18.67 -17.07 13.20
C LYS A 222 -19.23 -16.58 14.54
N PRO A 223 -18.56 -16.77 15.69
CA PRO A 223 -19.06 -16.28 16.98
C PRO A 223 -19.17 -14.76 17.06
N LEU A 224 -18.47 -14.04 16.19
CA LEU A 224 -18.48 -12.57 16.12
C LEU A 224 -19.41 -12.04 15.00
N GLY A 225 -20.06 -12.92 14.24
CA GLY A 225 -21.02 -12.54 13.19
C GLY A 225 -20.38 -12.11 11.87
N PHE A 226 -19.17 -12.57 11.57
CA PHE A 226 -18.55 -12.34 10.26
C PHE A 226 -19.23 -13.15 9.15
N GLU A 227 -19.51 -12.49 8.03
CA GLU A 227 -20.12 -13.10 6.85
C GLU A 227 -19.08 -13.36 5.74
N GLU A 228 -19.22 -14.48 5.05
CA GLU A 228 -18.29 -14.88 3.99
C GLU A 228 -18.60 -14.13 2.70
N ILE A 229 -17.54 -13.64 2.05
CA ILE A 229 -17.56 -13.04 0.72
C ILE A 229 -16.50 -13.72 -0.16
N ILE A 230 -16.54 -13.40 -1.45
CA ILE A 230 -15.53 -13.85 -2.43
C ILE A 230 -14.98 -12.62 -3.13
N GLU A 231 -13.67 -12.44 -3.09
CA GLU A 231 -12.99 -11.36 -3.81
C GLU A 231 -12.20 -11.84 -5.03
N SER A 232 -11.75 -10.88 -5.86
CA SER A 232 -10.87 -11.19 -6.99
C SER A 232 -9.44 -11.43 -6.51
N HIS A 233 -8.76 -12.41 -7.11
CA HIS A 233 -7.35 -12.68 -6.84
C HIS A 233 -6.40 -11.77 -7.64
N ILE A 234 -6.88 -11.14 -8.72
CA ILE A 234 -6.11 -10.20 -9.54
C ILE A 234 -6.47 -8.78 -9.14
N VAL A 235 -5.47 -7.99 -8.76
CA VAL A 235 -5.63 -6.63 -8.22
C VAL A 235 -5.08 -5.59 -9.20
N PRO A 236 -5.93 -4.69 -9.72
CA PRO A 236 -5.51 -3.57 -10.55
C PRO A 236 -4.56 -2.59 -9.85
N PHE A 237 -3.66 -1.96 -10.62
CA PHE A 237 -2.71 -0.97 -10.10
C PHE A 237 -3.37 0.28 -9.52
N ASP A 238 -4.56 0.67 -9.98
CA ASP A 238 -5.26 1.84 -9.44
C ASP A 238 -5.70 1.62 -7.97
N ILE A 239 -6.05 0.38 -7.62
CA ILE A 239 -6.36 -0.03 -6.24
C ILE A 239 -5.09 0.06 -5.38
N TRP A 240 -3.96 -0.46 -5.88
CA TRP A 240 -2.69 -0.39 -5.15
C TRP A 240 -2.12 1.02 -5.04
N LEU A 241 -2.31 1.86 -6.06
CA LEU A 241 -1.95 3.27 -6.01
C LEU A 241 -2.77 4.00 -4.94
N LYS A 242 -4.10 3.77 -4.88
CA LYS A 242 -4.97 4.37 -3.86
C LYS A 242 -4.61 3.97 -2.43
N THR A 243 -4.10 2.76 -2.26
CA THR A 243 -3.82 2.17 -0.94
C THR A 243 -2.36 2.33 -0.51
N GLY A 244 -1.51 2.81 -1.42
CA GLY A 244 -0.08 3.08 -1.23
C GLY A 244 0.84 1.89 -1.53
N HIS A 245 0.30 0.70 -1.80
CA HIS A 245 1.13 -0.51 -1.99
C HIS A 245 2.08 -0.40 -3.19
N LEU A 246 1.65 0.25 -4.28
CA LEU A 246 2.51 0.42 -5.45
C LEU A 246 3.68 1.39 -5.17
N GLU A 247 3.50 2.30 -4.21
CA GLU A 247 4.53 3.24 -3.77
C GLU A 247 5.55 2.57 -2.83
N GLY A 248 5.07 1.68 -1.95
CA GLY A 248 5.90 1.04 -0.93
C GLY A 248 6.54 -0.27 -1.34
N MET A 249 5.80 -1.15 -2.00
CA MET A 249 6.20 -2.56 -2.23
C MET A 249 6.26 -2.98 -3.71
N PRO A 250 6.69 -2.12 -4.67
CA PRO A 250 6.72 -2.51 -6.08
C PRO A 250 7.67 -3.67 -6.38
N GLY A 251 8.68 -3.90 -5.53
CA GLY A 251 9.65 -5.00 -5.67
C GLY A 251 9.16 -6.36 -5.17
N GLU A 252 8.00 -6.42 -4.49
CA GLU A 252 7.47 -7.64 -3.89
C GLU A 252 6.24 -8.20 -4.63
N ILE A 253 5.74 -7.47 -5.64
CA ILE A 253 4.52 -7.82 -6.36
C ILE A 253 4.81 -8.80 -7.49
N TYR A 254 3.99 -9.85 -7.59
CA TYR A 254 3.88 -10.67 -8.80
C TYR A 254 2.95 -9.98 -9.81
N TYR A 255 3.50 -9.49 -10.90
CA TYR A 255 2.76 -8.76 -11.93
C TYR A 255 2.02 -9.68 -12.90
N VAL A 256 0.84 -9.27 -13.34
CA VAL A 256 -0.02 -10.00 -14.29
C VAL A 256 -0.07 -9.23 -15.61
N ALA A 257 0.32 -9.91 -16.69
CA ALA A 257 0.17 -9.43 -18.06
C ALA A 257 -0.92 -10.24 -18.76
N GLU A 258 -1.79 -9.57 -19.49
CA GLU A 258 -2.85 -10.21 -20.28
C GLU A 258 -2.35 -10.47 -21.72
N PRO A 259 -2.96 -11.39 -22.48
CA PRO A 259 -2.81 -11.41 -23.93
C PRO A 259 -3.14 -10.05 -24.55
N ALA A 260 -2.25 -9.51 -25.39
CA ALA A 260 -2.53 -8.29 -26.14
C ALA A 260 -3.70 -8.46 -27.13
N SER A 261 -3.97 -9.69 -27.55
CA SER A 261 -5.13 -10.05 -28.37
C SER A 261 -5.47 -11.53 -28.25
N ARG A 262 -6.72 -11.89 -28.54
CA ARG A 262 -7.17 -13.28 -28.74
C ARG A 262 -7.12 -13.73 -30.21
N ASP A 263 -6.72 -12.84 -31.12
CA ASP A 263 -6.58 -13.12 -32.54
C ASP A 263 -5.54 -14.21 -32.78
N THR A 264 -5.99 -15.34 -33.31
CA THR A 264 -5.15 -16.52 -33.54
C THR A 264 -4.02 -16.25 -34.52
N GLN A 265 -4.19 -15.34 -35.49
CA GLN A 265 -3.13 -14.99 -36.45
C GLN A 265 -1.94 -14.30 -35.76
N LYS A 266 -2.19 -13.53 -34.70
CA LYS A 266 -1.11 -12.89 -33.92
C LYS A 266 -0.29 -13.91 -33.12
N TRP A 267 -0.92 -15.02 -32.72
CA TRP A 267 -0.27 -16.09 -31.95
C TRP A 267 0.38 -17.18 -32.81
N GLU A 268 0.04 -17.24 -34.11
CA GLU A 268 0.46 -18.32 -35.03
C GLU A 268 1.98 -18.52 -35.01
N HIS A 269 2.74 -17.43 -35.17
CA HIS A 269 4.21 -17.51 -35.18
C HIS A 269 4.80 -18.06 -33.87
N PHE A 270 4.29 -17.62 -32.72
CA PHE A 270 4.71 -18.14 -31.41
C PHE A 270 4.39 -19.64 -31.27
N ILE A 271 3.19 -20.05 -31.70
CA ILE A 271 2.74 -21.44 -31.64
C ILE A 271 3.61 -22.33 -32.51
N ASP A 272 3.89 -21.92 -33.74
CA ASP A 272 4.68 -22.70 -34.69
C ASP A 272 6.11 -22.89 -34.22
N LEU A 273 6.77 -21.81 -33.79
CA LEU A 273 8.10 -21.89 -33.20
C LEU A 273 8.12 -22.82 -31.98
N THR A 274 7.19 -22.65 -31.05
CA THR A 274 7.10 -23.51 -29.84
C THR A 274 6.88 -24.98 -30.21
N LYS A 275 6.04 -25.27 -31.22
CA LYS A 275 5.78 -26.64 -31.68
C LYS A 275 6.99 -27.28 -32.34
N ILE A 276 7.76 -26.51 -33.10
CA ILE A 276 8.95 -26.96 -33.83
C ILE A 276 10.13 -27.16 -32.88
N THR A 277 10.43 -26.17 -32.03
CA THR A 277 11.60 -26.19 -31.14
C THR A 277 11.38 -26.99 -29.87
N LYS A 278 10.12 -27.15 -29.43
CA LYS A 278 9.74 -27.66 -28.10
C LYS A 278 10.28 -26.81 -26.94
N GLU A 279 10.56 -25.53 -27.21
CA GLU A 279 11.09 -24.57 -26.24
C GLU A 279 10.16 -23.35 -26.11
N ILE A 280 10.15 -22.72 -24.93
CA ILE A 280 9.36 -21.51 -24.68
C ILE A 280 10.02 -20.31 -25.37
N GLN A 281 9.33 -19.73 -26.35
CA GLN A 281 9.81 -18.58 -27.11
C GLN A 281 9.54 -17.27 -26.37
N ILE A 282 10.39 -16.90 -25.41
CA ILE A 282 10.14 -15.79 -24.48
C ILE A 282 9.99 -14.43 -25.19
N ASP A 283 10.80 -14.15 -26.20
CA ASP A 283 10.74 -12.85 -26.89
C ASP A 283 9.50 -12.73 -27.77
N GLU A 284 9.07 -13.82 -28.42
CA GLU A 284 7.78 -13.86 -29.14
C GLU A 284 6.58 -13.81 -28.20
N LEU A 285 6.68 -14.43 -27.02
CA LEU A 285 5.65 -14.34 -25.99
C LEU A 285 5.46 -12.89 -25.55
N LYS A 286 6.54 -12.16 -25.25
CA LYS A 286 6.48 -10.75 -24.83
C LYS A 286 5.76 -9.85 -25.84
N LYS A 287 5.96 -10.06 -27.14
CA LYS A 287 5.26 -9.30 -28.20
C LYS A 287 3.75 -9.49 -28.19
N ASN A 288 3.30 -10.64 -27.69
CA ASN A 288 1.89 -11.02 -27.62
C ASN A 288 1.23 -10.71 -26.27
N LEU A 289 1.98 -10.13 -25.32
CA LEU A 289 1.46 -9.71 -24.01
C LEU A 289 1.24 -8.20 -23.96
N SER A 290 0.20 -7.78 -23.23
CA SER A 290 -0.02 -6.38 -22.88
C SER A 290 0.95 -5.93 -21.77
N THR A 291 1.12 -4.61 -21.63
CA THR A 291 1.78 -4.06 -20.45
C THR A 291 0.97 -4.42 -19.20
N PRO A 292 1.60 -4.94 -18.13
CA PRO A 292 0.90 -5.21 -16.88
C PRO A 292 0.13 -4.00 -16.37
N THR A 293 -1.11 -4.21 -15.97
CA THR A 293 -1.96 -3.20 -15.29
C THR A 293 -2.50 -3.70 -13.96
N ALA A 294 -2.10 -4.90 -13.56
CA ALA A 294 -2.53 -5.58 -12.36
C ALA A 294 -1.43 -6.52 -11.85
N GLY A 295 -1.63 -7.07 -10.66
CA GLY A 295 -0.82 -8.17 -10.14
C GLY A 295 -1.65 -9.13 -9.30
N ILE A 296 -0.98 -10.16 -8.81
CA ILE A 296 -1.58 -11.12 -7.90
C ILE A 296 -1.79 -10.47 -6.53
N CYS A 297 -2.90 -10.82 -5.87
CA CYS A 297 -3.27 -10.35 -4.53
C CYS A 297 -2.08 -10.35 -3.57
N TYR A 298 -1.83 -9.20 -2.93
CA TYR A 298 -0.70 -8.99 -2.01
C TYR A 298 -1.14 -8.89 -0.53
N ALA A 299 -2.08 -7.99 -0.25
CA ALA A 299 -2.62 -7.71 1.09
C ALA A 299 -4.07 -8.19 1.28
N GLN A 300 -4.72 -8.73 0.24
CA GLN A 300 -6.09 -9.26 0.23
C GLN A 300 -7.18 -8.20 0.46
N CYS A 301 -7.23 -7.54 1.61
CA CYS A 301 -8.26 -6.54 1.91
C CYS A 301 -8.45 -5.35 0.93
N PRO A 302 -7.47 -4.89 0.10
CA PRO A 302 -7.69 -3.73 -0.79
C PRO A 302 -8.87 -3.87 -1.74
N LEU A 303 -9.13 -5.07 -2.27
CA LEU A 303 -10.24 -5.32 -3.19
C LEU A 303 -11.58 -5.37 -2.46
N ILE A 304 -11.60 -5.90 -1.24
CA ILE A 304 -12.75 -5.84 -0.35
C ILE A 304 -13.20 -4.38 -0.14
N TYR A 305 -12.27 -3.47 0.20
CA TYR A 305 -12.62 -2.04 0.36
C TYR A 305 -13.04 -1.39 -0.96
N TRP A 306 -12.43 -1.76 -2.09
CA TRP A 306 -12.84 -1.29 -3.41
C TRP A 306 -14.30 -1.61 -3.73
N SER A 307 -14.83 -2.75 -3.25
CA SER A 307 -16.25 -3.10 -3.43
C SER A 307 -17.24 -2.12 -2.78
N PHE A 308 -16.76 -1.30 -1.83
CA PHE A 308 -17.50 -0.23 -1.16
C PHE A 308 -17.23 1.17 -1.74
N LYS A 309 -16.40 1.29 -2.78
CA LYS A 309 -15.96 2.58 -3.34
C LYS A 309 -17.14 3.49 -3.67
N GLY A 310 -17.14 4.68 -3.08
CA GLY A 310 -18.16 5.71 -3.28
C GLY A 310 -19.54 5.41 -2.66
N LYS A 311 -19.69 4.31 -1.91
CA LYS A 311 -20.97 3.96 -1.27
C LYS A 311 -21.13 4.63 0.09
N THR A 312 -22.38 4.81 0.50
CA THR A 312 -22.77 5.24 1.84
C THR A 312 -23.44 4.07 2.57
N ILE A 313 -22.84 3.62 3.67
CA ILE A 313 -23.35 2.53 4.51
C ILE A 313 -24.41 3.10 5.46
N SER A 314 -25.55 2.42 5.61
CA SER A 314 -26.56 2.79 6.60
C SER A 314 -26.08 2.49 8.02
N GLU A 315 -26.56 3.24 9.01
CA GLU A 315 -26.18 2.99 10.42
C GLU A 315 -26.60 1.58 10.89
N GLU A 316 -27.72 1.06 10.37
CA GLU A 316 -28.24 -0.28 10.68
C GLU A 316 -27.34 -1.41 10.17
N SER A 317 -26.51 -1.15 9.16
CA SER A 317 -25.53 -2.10 8.63
C SER A 317 -24.18 -2.02 9.33
N LEU A 318 -23.99 -1.16 10.33
CA LEU A 318 -22.74 -1.03 11.06
C LEU A 318 -22.74 -1.82 12.38
N PRO A 319 -21.64 -2.52 12.73
CA PRO A 319 -20.44 -2.68 11.92
C PRO A 319 -20.64 -3.69 10.79
N VAL A 320 -20.02 -3.44 9.64
CA VAL A 320 -19.87 -4.44 8.57
C VAL A 320 -18.76 -5.38 8.98
N LEU A 321 -19.03 -6.69 9.02
CA LEU A 321 -18.09 -7.74 9.40
C LEU A 321 -18.08 -8.82 8.31
N ILE A 322 -17.06 -8.81 7.46
CA ILE A 322 -16.97 -9.72 6.31
C ILE A 322 -15.59 -10.37 6.22
N TYR A 323 -15.47 -11.50 5.55
CA TYR A 323 -14.17 -12.13 5.31
C TYR A 323 -14.12 -12.86 3.97
N ASP A 324 -12.94 -12.87 3.34
CA ASP A 324 -12.63 -13.75 2.21
C ASP A 324 -11.67 -14.86 2.66
N LYS A 325 -11.76 -16.03 2.04
CA LYS A 325 -10.81 -17.14 2.20
C LYS A 325 -10.40 -17.78 0.87
N THR A 326 -10.71 -17.12 -0.24
CA THR A 326 -10.62 -17.70 -1.58
C THR A 326 -9.43 -17.15 -2.35
N ALA A 327 -9.02 -15.91 -2.08
CA ALA A 327 -7.86 -15.31 -2.69
C ALA A 327 -6.57 -15.94 -2.13
N ILE A 328 -5.75 -16.49 -3.02
CA ILE A 328 -4.36 -16.81 -2.70
C ILE A 328 -3.58 -15.48 -2.65
N SER A 329 -2.67 -15.33 -1.71
CA SER A 329 -1.83 -14.13 -1.64
C SER A 329 -0.41 -14.44 -2.07
N SER A 330 0.24 -13.49 -2.76
CA SER A 330 1.60 -13.66 -3.25
C SER A 330 2.52 -12.49 -2.93
N ARG A 331 3.75 -12.83 -2.54
CA ARG A 331 4.84 -11.89 -2.22
C ARG A 331 6.15 -12.43 -2.74
N TYR A 332 6.91 -11.64 -3.47
CA TYR A 332 8.24 -12.03 -3.89
C TYR A 332 9.23 -11.83 -2.73
N GLU A 333 9.45 -12.89 -1.94
CA GLU A 333 10.28 -12.84 -0.74
C GLU A 333 11.77 -12.98 -1.11
N SER A 334 12.54 -11.90 -1.20
CA SER A 334 13.92 -11.95 -1.72
C SER A 334 14.93 -12.76 -0.87
N GLY A 335 14.59 -13.12 0.38
CA GLY A 335 15.45 -13.83 1.34
C GLY A 335 15.50 -15.37 1.24
N GLY A 336 16.12 -15.99 2.27
CA GLY A 336 16.20 -17.44 2.46
C GLY A 336 14.81 -18.02 2.78
N ARG A 337 14.19 -18.62 1.76
CA ARG A 337 12.90 -19.33 1.89
C ARG A 337 13.25 -20.77 2.26
N HIS A 338 13.08 -21.12 3.55
CA HIS A 338 13.53 -22.41 4.09
C HIS A 338 12.38 -23.43 4.14
N GLY A 339 11.18 -23.01 4.52
CA GLY A 339 10.00 -23.88 4.57
C GLY A 339 8.68 -23.17 4.30
N ILE A 340 7.58 -23.74 4.80
CA ILE A 340 6.23 -23.18 4.62
C ILE A 340 5.98 -21.96 5.54
N GLU A 341 6.87 -21.65 6.48
CA GLU A 341 6.78 -20.45 7.33
C GLU A 341 6.99 -19.13 6.57
N ARG A 342 7.66 -19.18 5.42
CA ARG A 342 7.94 -18.02 4.56
C ARG A 342 7.92 -18.42 3.08
N VAL A 343 6.78 -18.21 2.45
CA VAL A 343 6.48 -18.63 1.07
C VAL A 343 6.08 -17.44 0.21
N ASP A 344 6.22 -17.61 -1.11
CA ASP A 344 5.80 -16.61 -2.08
C ASP A 344 4.32 -16.70 -2.41
N GLU A 345 3.70 -17.84 -2.16
CA GLU A 345 2.29 -18.11 -2.39
C GLU A 345 1.71 -18.72 -1.13
N PHE A 346 0.77 -18.04 -0.48
CA PHE A 346 0.19 -18.44 0.79
C PHE A 346 -1.33 -18.28 0.81
N HIS A 347 -1.96 -19.06 1.69
CA HIS A 347 -3.40 -19.11 1.88
C HIS A 347 -3.76 -18.38 3.16
N ARG A 348 -4.67 -17.41 3.03
CA ARG A 348 -5.09 -16.56 4.13
C ARG A 348 -6.59 -16.38 4.14
N ILE A 349 -7.14 -16.34 5.35
CA ILE A 349 -8.49 -15.82 5.61
C ILE A 349 -8.33 -14.36 6.01
N GLU A 350 -9.00 -13.46 5.29
CA GLU A 350 -8.89 -12.01 5.50
C GLU A 350 -10.22 -11.41 5.97
N PRO A 351 -10.48 -11.43 7.29
CA PRO A 351 -11.48 -10.58 7.92
C PRO A 351 -11.25 -9.10 7.68
N VAL A 352 -12.28 -8.41 7.21
CA VAL A 352 -12.36 -6.95 7.06
C VAL A 352 -13.57 -6.44 7.82
N TYR A 353 -13.39 -5.32 8.52
CA TYR A 353 -14.46 -4.70 9.28
C TYR A 353 -14.49 -3.19 9.09
N ILE A 354 -15.70 -2.64 9.00
CA ILE A 354 -15.97 -1.20 8.83
C ILE A 354 -17.02 -0.79 9.87
N GLY A 355 -16.75 0.24 10.66
CA GLY A 355 -17.59 0.65 11.77
C GLY A 355 -17.16 1.99 12.35
N THR A 356 -17.83 2.41 13.42
CA THR A 356 -17.35 3.55 14.21
C THR A 356 -16.10 3.17 15.01
N ARG A 357 -15.31 4.17 15.43
CA ARG A 357 -14.13 3.95 16.29
C ARG A 357 -14.45 3.06 17.49
N GLU A 358 -15.54 3.34 18.20
CA GLU A 358 -15.94 2.60 19.40
C GLU A 358 -16.32 1.14 19.07
N GLN A 359 -17.07 0.92 18.00
CA GLN A 359 -17.43 -0.42 17.55
C GLN A 359 -16.19 -1.25 17.23
N LEU A 360 -15.20 -0.67 16.54
CA LEU A 360 -13.99 -1.39 16.13
C LEU A 360 -13.03 -1.66 17.31
N LEU A 361 -12.93 -0.77 18.29
CA LEU A 361 -12.15 -1.03 19.50
C LEU A 361 -12.77 -2.18 20.32
N LYS A 362 -14.10 -2.20 20.46
CA LYS A 362 -14.82 -3.32 21.10
C LYS A 362 -14.65 -4.63 20.32
N LEU A 363 -14.71 -4.59 18.99
CA LEU A 363 -14.48 -5.74 18.14
C LEU A 363 -13.06 -6.29 18.28
N ARG A 364 -12.04 -5.41 18.30
CA ARG A 364 -10.64 -5.80 18.52
C ARG A 364 -10.51 -6.61 19.81
N ASP A 365 -11.04 -6.12 20.91
CA ASP A 365 -10.91 -6.80 22.21
C ASP A 365 -11.59 -8.19 22.18
N LYS A 366 -12.75 -8.31 21.52
CA LYS A 366 -13.42 -9.61 21.29
C LYS A 366 -12.60 -10.54 20.40
N MET A 367 -12.02 -10.04 19.30
CA MET A 367 -11.17 -10.84 18.43
C MET A 367 -9.91 -11.34 19.16
N LEU A 368 -9.27 -10.48 19.96
CA LEU A 368 -8.14 -10.87 20.82
C LEU A 368 -8.52 -12.01 21.77
N GLU A 369 -9.71 -11.95 22.37
CA GLU A 369 -10.22 -13.03 23.23
C GLU A 369 -10.42 -14.33 22.43
N ARG A 370 -11.05 -14.27 21.26
CA ARG A 370 -11.25 -15.44 20.40
C ARG A 370 -9.92 -16.08 19.97
N TYR A 371 -8.94 -15.27 19.53
CA TYR A 371 -7.61 -15.77 19.21
C TYR A 371 -6.92 -16.40 20.42
N ARG A 372 -7.04 -15.80 21.61
CA ARG A 372 -6.51 -16.38 22.86
C ARG A 372 -7.14 -17.74 23.16
N ILE A 373 -8.44 -17.92 22.92
CA ILE A 373 -9.10 -19.21 23.09
C ILE A 373 -8.48 -20.25 22.14
N VAL A 374 -8.34 -19.92 20.86
CA VAL A 374 -7.73 -20.82 19.87
C VAL A 374 -6.30 -21.19 20.27
N PHE A 375 -5.45 -20.19 20.49
CA PHE A 375 -4.02 -20.44 20.71
C PHE A 375 -3.73 -21.08 22.08
N ASN A 376 -4.50 -20.76 23.13
CA ASN A 376 -4.27 -21.34 24.45
C ASN A 376 -4.99 -22.68 24.67
N LYS A 377 -6.20 -22.85 24.14
CA LYS A 377 -7.07 -24.01 24.48
C LYS A 377 -7.16 -25.04 23.37
N ILE A 378 -7.06 -24.62 22.11
CA ILE A 378 -7.18 -25.53 20.97
C ILE A 378 -5.79 -25.97 20.50
N PHE A 379 -4.91 -25.01 20.21
CA PHE A 379 -3.56 -25.30 19.73
C PHE A 379 -2.54 -25.52 20.85
N ASP A 380 -2.83 -24.98 22.05
CA ASP A 380 -1.96 -25.06 23.22
C ASP A 380 -0.54 -24.52 22.94
N LEU A 381 -0.41 -23.41 22.21
CA LEU A 381 0.88 -22.82 21.83
C LEU A 381 1.57 -22.10 22.99
N GLU A 382 2.89 -22.01 22.91
CA GLU A 382 3.71 -20.97 23.52
C GLU A 382 3.84 -19.80 22.53
N TRP A 383 3.28 -18.64 22.87
CA TRP A 383 3.13 -17.48 21.98
C TRP A 383 3.02 -16.16 22.76
N ARG A 384 3.24 -15.03 22.07
CA ARG A 384 3.18 -13.67 22.63
C ARG A 384 2.53 -12.67 21.68
N MET A 385 2.22 -11.48 22.18
CA MET A 385 1.67 -10.36 21.42
C MET A 385 2.52 -9.11 21.60
N ALA A 386 2.67 -8.34 20.53
CA ALA A 386 3.31 -7.04 20.57
C ALA A 386 2.59 -6.03 19.67
N TRP A 387 2.64 -4.75 20.06
CA TRP A 387 2.36 -3.66 19.13
C TRP A 387 3.56 -3.52 18.20
N VAL A 388 3.27 -3.48 16.90
CA VAL A 388 4.29 -3.36 15.85
C VAL A 388 4.06 -2.16 14.95
N THR A 389 5.04 -1.85 14.11
CA THR A 389 4.85 -0.91 12.99
C THR A 389 3.67 -1.38 12.13
N PRO A 390 2.63 -0.55 11.95
CA PRO A 390 1.44 -0.98 11.24
C PRO A 390 1.70 -1.38 9.78
N TRP A 391 1.22 -2.57 9.39
CA TRP A 391 1.52 -3.18 8.09
C TRP A 391 1.20 -2.26 6.91
N TYR A 392 0.10 -1.49 7.00
CA TYR A 392 -0.38 -0.61 5.93
C TYR A 392 0.49 0.65 5.76
N MET A 393 1.31 0.98 6.74
CA MET A 393 2.29 2.07 6.63
C MET A 393 3.58 1.52 6.02
N GLN A 394 4.08 0.40 6.54
CA GLN A 394 5.24 -0.29 6.00
C GLN A 394 5.05 -0.61 4.51
N GLN A 395 3.92 -1.22 4.14
CA GLN A 395 3.62 -1.58 2.76
C GLN A 395 3.30 -0.36 1.87
N ALA A 396 3.08 0.82 2.47
CA ALA A 396 3.00 2.09 1.74
C ALA A 396 4.34 2.83 1.69
N GLY A 397 5.44 2.21 2.13
CA GLY A 397 6.78 2.80 2.16
C GLY A 397 6.94 3.89 3.22
N LYS A 398 6.00 3.98 4.17
CA LYS A 398 6.02 4.99 5.23
C LYS A 398 6.70 4.44 6.47
N ILE A 399 7.59 5.26 7.02
CA ILE A 399 8.29 4.99 8.27
C ILE A 399 7.57 5.77 9.38
N SER A 400 7.19 5.09 10.47
CA SER A 400 6.64 5.74 11.67
C SER A 400 7.18 5.05 12.91
N ASP A 401 7.65 5.84 13.86
CA ASP A 401 8.14 5.39 15.17
C ASP A 401 7.02 5.31 16.23
N GLU A 402 5.80 5.76 15.90
CA GLU A 402 4.67 5.80 16.84
C GLU A 402 3.40 5.22 16.21
N SER A 403 2.96 4.06 16.72
CA SER A 403 1.58 3.61 16.57
C SER A 403 0.72 4.26 17.65
N ASN A 404 -0.31 5.03 17.27
CA ASN A 404 -1.38 5.34 18.21
C ASN A 404 -2.08 4.01 18.59
N GLN A 405 -2.27 3.70 19.88
CA GLN A 405 -2.87 2.42 20.32
C GLN A 405 -4.29 2.18 19.77
N ASP A 406 -4.96 3.25 19.32
CA ASP A 406 -6.25 3.17 18.63
C ASP A 406 -6.12 2.70 17.17
N THR A 407 -5.03 3.06 16.50
CA THR A 407 -4.76 2.75 15.08
C THR A 407 -3.36 2.16 14.94
N GLY A 408 -3.30 0.85 14.79
CA GLY A 408 -2.05 0.14 14.63
C GLY A 408 -2.26 -1.34 14.38
N THR A 409 -1.17 -2.10 14.47
CA THR A 409 -1.16 -3.54 14.27
C THR A 409 -0.64 -4.23 15.52
N ILE A 410 -1.37 -5.24 15.96
CA ILE A 410 -0.93 -6.20 16.98
C ILE A 410 -0.48 -7.45 16.25
N ASP A 411 0.79 -7.82 16.42
CA ASP A 411 1.32 -9.09 15.93
C ASP A 411 1.32 -10.13 17.04
N PHE A 412 1.14 -11.37 16.61
CA PHE A 412 1.15 -12.56 17.42
C PHE A 412 2.32 -13.42 16.97
N GLU A 413 3.17 -13.79 17.91
CA GLU A 413 4.41 -14.49 17.61
C GLU A 413 4.46 -15.82 18.36
N ALA A 414 4.85 -16.89 17.67
CA ALA A 414 4.98 -18.21 18.25
C ALA A 414 6.46 -18.59 18.41
N TYR A 415 6.78 -19.25 19.52
CA TYR A 415 8.09 -19.85 19.71
C TYR A 415 8.27 -21.02 18.73
N MET A 416 9.45 -21.12 18.13
CA MET A 416 9.81 -22.13 17.13
C MET A 416 10.98 -22.98 17.65
N PRO A 417 10.73 -24.13 18.30
CA PRO A 417 11.76 -24.89 19.02
C PRO A 417 12.96 -25.33 18.17
N TYR A 418 12.76 -25.54 16.86
CA TYR A 418 13.84 -25.94 15.95
C TYR A 418 14.81 -24.79 15.61
N ARG A 419 14.46 -23.53 15.90
CA ARG A 419 15.31 -22.35 15.67
C ARG A 419 16.33 -22.13 16.78
N GLY A 420 16.20 -22.83 17.91
CA GLY A 420 17.10 -22.73 19.06
C GLY A 420 16.41 -22.22 20.32
N ASP A 421 17.19 -21.66 21.23
CA ASP A 421 16.71 -21.17 22.55
C ASP A 421 15.73 -19.99 22.44
N ARG A 422 14.74 -19.94 23.34
CA ARG A 422 13.65 -18.95 23.38
C ARG A 422 14.11 -17.50 23.40
N LYS A 423 15.23 -17.21 24.08
CA LYS A 423 15.72 -15.84 24.30
C LYS A 423 16.60 -15.36 23.15
N LYS A 424 17.23 -16.28 22.43
CA LYS A 424 18.19 -15.97 21.36
C LYS A 424 17.61 -16.12 19.96
N SER A 425 16.56 -16.92 19.81
CA SER A 425 15.98 -17.25 18.51
C SER A 425 14.81 -16.33 18.18
N GLU A 426 14.66 -16.01 16.90
CA GLU A 426 13.51 -15.24 16.40
C GLU A 426 12.22 -16.07 16.47
N TRP A 427 11.21 -15.48 17.09
CA TRP A 427 9.85 -16.03 17.11
C TRP A 427 9.19 -15.75 15.76
N LEU A 428 8.25 -16.61 15.35
CA LEU A 428 7.55 -16.47 14.09
C LEU A 428 6.27 -15.64 14.31
N GLU A 429 6.17 -14.46 13.70
CA GLU A 429 4.85 -13.79 13.53
C GLU A 429 3.94 -14.74 12.76
N PHE A 430 2.76 -15.05 13.27
CA PHE A 430 1.86 -16.02 12.64
C PHE A 430 0.41 -15.56 12.57
N GLN A 431 0.10 -14.39 13.12
CA GLN A 431 -1.21 -13.77 13.11
C GLN A 431 -1.05 -12.27 13.37
N ASN A 432 -1.91 -11.46 12.76
CA ASN A 432 -2.01 -10.02 13.08
C ASN A 432 -3.46 -9.58 13.29
N LEU A 433 -3.65 -8.43 13.93
CA LEU A 433 -4.93 -7.75 14.07
C LEU A 433 -4.72 -6.24 13.99
N SER A 434 -5.41 -5.57 13.06
CA SER A 434 -5.14 -4.16 12.74
C SER A 434 -6.37 -3.27 12.76
N ILE A 435 -6.25 -2.07 13.33
CA ILE A 435 -7.19 -0.97 13.11
C ILE A 435 -6.48 0.10 12.28
N LEU A 436 -7.07 0.41 11.12
CA LEU A 436 -6.48 1.27 10.09
C LEU A 436 -6.97 2.71 10.15
N GLY A 437 -7.85 3.03 11.10
CA GLY A 437 -8.53 4.31 11.17
C GLY A 437 -9.32 4.58 9.90
N ASP A 438 -9.22 5.81 9.38
CA ASP A 438 -9.94 6.24 8.18
C ASP A 438 -9.14 6.10 6.87
N LYS A 439 -7.96 5.43 6.89
CA LYS A 439 -7.08 5.33 5.70
C LYS A 439 -7.83 4.80 4.47
N TYR A 440 -8.41 3.60 4.58
CA TYR A 440 -9.11 2.95 3.48
C TYR A 440 -10.49 3.58 3.21
N ILE A 441 -11.12 4.11 4.26
CA ILE A 441 -12.37 4.88 4.16
C ILE A 441 -12.18 6.09 3.23
N LYS A 442 -11.12 6.88 3.46
CA LYS A 442 -10.75 8.03 2.62
C LYS A 442 -10.30 7.60 1.22
N ALA A 443 -9.45 6.58 1.10
CA ALA A 443 -8.90 6.12 -0.17
C ALA A 443 -10.00 5.71 -1.18
N PHE A 444 -11.08 5.11 -0.68
CA PHE A 444 -12.21 4.63 -1.48
C PHE A 444 -13.47 5.50 -1.37
N ASN A 445 -13.43 6.62 -0.63
CA ASN A 445 -14.57 7.51 -0.41
C ASN A 445 -15.81 6.75 0.10
N ILE A 446 -15.60 5.89 1.10
CA ILE A 446 -16.66 5.15 1.80
C ILE A 446 -17.25 6.08 2.86
N LYS A 447 -18.57 6.15 2.96
CA LYS A 447 -19.28 7.04 3.90
C LYS A 447 -20.24 6.23 4.76
N ALA A 448 -20.61 6.79 5.91
CA ALA A 448 -21.84 6.38 6.60
C ALA A 448 -22.91 7.47 6.45
N GLN A 449 -24.15 7.10 6.75
CA GLN A 449 -25.27 8.03 6.72
C GLN A 449 -25.11 9.19 7.72
N LYS A 450 -24.56 8.91 8.92
CA LYS A 450 -24.39 9.90 9.99
C LYS A 450 -23.01 9.81 10.65
N SER A 451 -22.49 8.61 10.85
CA SER A 451 -21.29 8.35 11.64
C SER A 451 -19.97 8.57 10.88
N THR A 452 -18.89 8.83 11.62
CA THR A 452 -17.54 8.76 11.05
C THR A 452 -17.07 7.31 11.04
N LEU A 453 -16.62 6.85 9.87
CA LEU A 453 -16.18 5.47 9.69
C LEU A 453 -14.67 5.32 9.90
N TRP A 454 -14.32 4.24 10.59
CA TRP A 454 -13.01 3.62 10.61
C TRP A 454 -13.10 2.23 9.97
N SER A 455 -11.94 1.64 9.72
CA SER A 455 -11.82 0.29 9.19
C SER A 455 -10.71 -0.48 9.90
N GLY A 456 -10.76 -1.80 9.80
CA GLY A 456 -9.64 -2.66 10.12
C GLY A 456 -9.68 -4.00 9.40
N CYS A 457 -8.64 -4.79 9.59
CA CYS A 457 -8.55 -6.15 9.07
C CYS A 457 -7.66 -7.02 9.97
N SER A 458 -7.70 -8.33 9.74
CA SER A 458 -6.87 -9.32 10.44
C SER A 458 -6.49 -10.41 9.44
N GLY A 459 -5.19 -10.66 9.24
CA GLY A 459 -4.77 -11.68 8.29
C GLY A 459 -4.47 -13.02 8.96
N ILE A 460 -5.28 -14.05 8.70
CA ILE A 460 -5.11 -15.41 9.25
C ILE A 460 -4.34 -16.28 8.25
N GLY A 461 -3.01 -16.32 8.36
CA GLY A 461 -2.13 -17.09 7.47
C GLY A 461 -2.08 -18.57 7.84
N LEU A 462 -2.63 -19.45 6.97
CA LEU A 462 -2.79 -20.87 7.28
C LEU A 462 -1.46 -21.63 7.33
N GLU A 463 -0.50 -21.29 6.48
CA GLU A 463 0.84 -21.88 6.51
C GLU A 463 1.57 -21.54 7.80
N ARG A 464 1.44 -20.29 8.28
CA ARG A 464 2.09 -19.86 9.52
C ARG A 464 1.41 -20.46 10.76
N TRP A 465 0.08 -20.57 10.79
CA TRP A 465 -0.65 -21.32 11.82
C TRP A 465 -0.22 -22.79 11.86
N THR A 466 -0.14 -23.42 10.68
CA THR A 466 0.32 -24.81 10.54
C THR A 466 1.75 -24.98 11.05
N THR A 467 2.65 -24.08 10.65
CA THR A 467 4.05 -24.13 11.05
C THR A 467 4.23 -23.91 12.56
N ALA A 468 3.55 -22.92 13.14
CA ALA A 468 3.60 -22.64 14.57
C ALA A 468 3.06 -23.81 15.41
N PHE A 469 1.98 -24.44 14.96
CA PHE A 469 1.41 -25.61 15.63
C PHE A 469 2.33 -26.83 15.53
N LEU A 470 2.76 -27.20 14.33
CA LEU A 470 3.56 -28.39 14.12
C LEU A 470 4.95 -28.25 14.70
N SER A 471 5.56 -27.06 14.71
CA SER A 471 6.88 -26.84 15.33
C SER A 471 6.88 -27.14 16.83
N GLN A 472 5.75 -26.96 17.52
CA GLN A 472 5.64 -27.22 18.95
C GLN A 472 5.04 -28.60 19.28
N LYS A 473 4.11 -29.11 18.45
CA LYS A 473 3.30 -30.30 18.75
C LYS A 473 3.69 -31.56 17.96
N GLY A 474 4.54 -31.42 16.93
CA GLY A 474 4.97 -32.55 16.10
C GLY A 474 3.93 -33.01 15.10
N LEU A 475 4.30 -34.01 14.30
CA LEU A 475 3.48 -34.54 13.21
C LEU A 475 2.58 -35.73 13.62
N ASP A 476 2.71 -36.24 14.84
CA ASP A 476 1.92 -37.39 15.33
C ASP A 476 0.56 -36.93 15.89
N PRO A 477 -0.57 -37.24 15.21
CA PRO A 477 -1.89 -36.78 15.64
C PRO A 477 -2.29 -37.28 17.04
N LYS A 478 -1.71 -38.40 17.50
CA LYS A 478 -1.99 -38.94 18.84
C LYS A 478 -1.45 -38.04 19.95
N LYS A 479 -0.42 -37.24 19.67
CA LYS A 479 0.24 -36.34 20.62
C LYS A 479 -0.31 -34.91 20.58
N TRP A 480 -1.23 -34.61 19.67
CA TRP A 480 -1.84 -33.29 19.58
C TRP A 480 -2.75 -32.99 20.77
N PRO A 481 -2.95 -31.69 21.11
CA PRO A 481 -3.87 -31.30 22.17
C PRO A 481 -5.29 -31.79 21.91
N GLU A 482 -6.02 -32.16 22.96
CA GLU A 482 -7.41 -32.61 22.86
C GLU A 482 -8.32 -31.56 22.21
N GLY A 483 -8.02 -30.28 22.40
CA GLY A 483 -8.72 -29.19 21.72
C GLY A 483 -8.63 -29.29 20.19
N PHE A 484 -7.44 -29.53 19.64
CA PHE A 484 -7.24 -29.70 18.20
C PHE A 484 -7.79 -31.02 17.67
N LYS A 485 -7.64 -32.11 18.44
CA LYS A 485 -8.15 -33.45 18.05
C LYS A 485 -9.66 -33.50 17.83
N LYS A 486 -10.44 -32.62 18.48
CA LYS A 486 -11.88 -32.45 18.21
C LYS A 486 -12.17 -32.11 16.74
N TYR A 487 -11.23 -31.45 16.07
CA TYR A 487 -11.33 -31.05 14.68
C TYR A 487 -10.60 -32.01 13.73
N LEU A 488 -9.51 -32.63 14.18
CA LEU A 488 -8.74 -33.58 13.38
C LEU A 488 -8.11 -34.66 14.27
N HIS A 489 -8.79 -35.81 14.36
CA HIS A 489 -8.32 -36.93 15.17
C HIS A 489 -7.36 -37.87 14.41
N THR A 490 -7.55 -38.02 13.10
CA THR A 490 -6.74 -38.90 12.24
C THR A 490 -6.38 -38.18 10.95
N LEU A 491 -5.22 -38.52 10.39
CA LEU A 491 -4.79 -38.01 9.09
C LEU A 491 -5.25 -38.94 7.97
N PRO A 492 -5.57 -38.40 6.78
CA PRO A 492 -5.80 -39.23 5.60
C PRO A 492 -4.52 -40.02 5.25
N LYS A 493 -4.70 -41.17 4.60
CA LYS A 493 -3.57 -41.97 4.11
C LYS A 493 -2.81 -41.20 3.03
N GLY A 494 -1.50 -41.30 3.07
CA GLY A 494 -0.61 -40.75 2.05
C GLY A 494 -0.58 -41.59 0.78
N ILE A 495 0.19 -41.09 -0.19
CA ILE A 495 0.60 -41.84 -1.37
C ILE A 495 1.97 -42.42 -1.06
N ASP A 496 2.10 -43.73 -1.16
CA ASP A 496 3.39 -44.41 -1.09
C ASP A 496 4.06 -44.37 -2.47
N PHE A 497 5.32 -43.97 -2.50
CA PHE A 497 6.15 -43.95 -3.71
C PHE A 497 7.22 -45.04 -3.57
N LEU A 498 7.48 -45.77 -4.67
CA LEU A 498 8.49 -46.83 -4.74
C LEU A 498 9.91 -46.28 -4.83
#